data_AF-A0A4R8E0N0-F1
#
_entry.id   AF-A0A4R8E0N0-F1
#
_cell.length_a   1.000
_cell.length_b   1.000
_cell.length_c   1.000
_cell.angle_alpha   90.00
_cell.angle_beta   90.00
_cell.angle_gamma   90.00
#
_symmetry.space_group_name_H-M   'P 1'
#
loop_
_entity.id
_entity.type
_entity.pdbx_description
1 polymer ?
#
loop_
_entity_poly.entity_id
_entity_poly.type
_entity_poly.pdbx_seq_one_letter_code
_entity_poly.pdbx_strand_id
1 'polypeptide(L)'
;MTLQGRTALVTGSSKGLGRAILLRLAAQGANVVVNYSRDESAAAEVLDAAKALGVRAISVAADVSEVDGIQRLYDATLDEFGQVDIVVANAGMEKVNVPVADVTEEDFDLLFRVNTKGPYFVLREAARRIADNGRIITISSNTTTVPQLGVGLYGTSKVATGYLARVLALELGPRGITVNTIVPGPIDGAGIFTDPANDEYKQSLVAMVPIGRLGTTEDVAGIAAFLASDEAGLITGQQIVADGGMH
;
A
#
# COMPACT_ATOMS: atom_id res chain seq x y z
N MET A 1 -4.19 -23.18 -0.13
CA MET A 1 -3.69 -21.78 -0.05
C MET A 1 -4.61 -20.94 -0.91
N THR A 2 -5.20 -19.86 -0.37
CA THR A 2 -6.31 -19.10 -0.98
C THR A 2 -5.92 -18.31 -2.23
N LEU A 3 -4.62 -18.04 -2.43
CA LEU A 3 -4.10 -17.24 -3.54
C LEU A 3 -3.11 -18.04 -4.41
N GLN A 4 -3.18 -19.38 -4.35
CA GLN A 4 -2.23 -20.26 -5.03
C GLN A 4 -2.13 -19.93 -6.52
N GLY A 5 -0.90 -19.63 -6.97
CA GLY A 5 -0.61 -19.36 -8.37
C GLY A 5 -0.95 -17.95 -8.86
N ARG A 6 -1.62 -17.12 -8.05
CA ARG A 6 -1.83 -15.69 -8.37
C ARG A 6 -0.51 -14.93 -8.24
N THR A 7 -0.34 -13.88 -9.04
CA THR A 7 0.84 -13.00 -8.97
C THR A 7 0.47 -11.67 -8.32
N ALA A 8 1.15 -11.33 -7.23
CA ALA A 8 0.96 -10.11 -6.47
C ALA A 8 2.14 -9.15 -6.60
N LEU A 9 1.83 -7.92 -7.02
CA LEU A 9 2.76 -6.80 -7.07
C LEU A 9 2.44 -5.83 -5.94
N VAL A 10 3.39 -5.62 -5.02
CA VAL A 10 3.23 -4.70 -3.88
C VAL A 10 4.30 -3.62 -3.97
N THR A 11 3.89 -2.36 -4.11
CA THR A 11 4.84 -1.23 -4.17
C THR A 11 5.37 -0.88 -2.79
N GLY A 12 6.66 -0.52 -2.70
CA GLY A 12 7.30 -0.16 -1.42
C GLY A 12 7.26 -1.30 -0.40
N SER A 13 7.57 -2.52 -0.83
CA SER A 13 7.38 -3.75 -0.05
C SER A 13 8.64 -4.29 0.62
N SER A 14 9.74 -3.53 0.62
CA SER A 14 10.97 -3.93 1.32
C SER A 14 10.89 -3.74 2.84
N LYS A 15 9.97 -2.90 3.35
CA LYS A 15 9.85 -2.55 4.77
C LYS A 15 8.41 -2.32 5.22
N GLY A 16 8.24 -2.27 6.55
CA GLY A 16 7.01 -1.87 7.23
C GLY A 16 5.78 -2.57 6.69
N LEU A 17 4.74 -1.77 6.40
CA LEU A 17 3.45 -2.29 5.99
C LEU A 17 3.50 -3.07 4.66
N GLY A 18 4.24 -2.58 3.66
CA GLY A 18 4.35 -3.26 2.37
C GLY A 18 5.00 -4.63 2.48
N ARG A 19 6.02 -4.77 3.35
CA ARG A 19 6.65 -6.06 3.66
C ARG A 19 5.64 -7.03 4.27
N ALA A 20 4.89 -6.60 5.28
CA ALA A 20 3.91 -7.46 5.94
C ALA A 20 2.79 -7.91 4.99
N ILE A 21 2.28 -7.00 4.16
CA ILE A 21 1.28 -7.33 3.14
C ILE A 21 1.85 -8.36 2.16
N LEU A 22 3.04 -8.11 1.60
CA LEU A 22 3.65 -9.01 0.62
C LEU A 22 3.87 -10.42 1.20
N LEU A 23 4.45 -10.52 2.40
CA LEU A 23 4.69 -11.81 3.04
C LEU A 23 3.39 -12.52 3.43
N ARG A 24 2.34 -11.79 3.78
CA ARG A 24 1.01 -12.37 4.03
C ARG A 24 0.40 -12.95 2.75
N LEU A 25 0.52 -12.26 1.62
CA LEU A 25 0.06 -12.78 0.32
C LEU A 25 0.88 -14.00 -0.12
N ALA A 26 2.20 -13.97 0.06
CA ALA A 26 3.09 -15.10 -0.20
C ALA A 26 2.73 -16.33 0.65
N ALA A 27 2.45 -16.13 1.95
CA ALA A 27 2.00 -17.21 2.85
C ALA A 27 0.64 -17.81 2.46
N GLN A 28 -0.13 -17.13 1.61
CA GLN A 28 -1.36 -17.62 1.01
C GLN A 28 -1.17 -18.21 -0.40
N GLY A 29 0.07 -18.36 -0.87
CA GLY A 29 0.45 -19.06 -2.09
C GLY A 29 0.60 -18.19 -3.33
N ALA A 30 0.55 -16.86 -3.17
CA ALA A 30 0.78 -15.94 -4.27
C ALA A 30 2.27 -15.88 -4.64
N ASN A 31 2.59 -15.88 -5.93
CA ASN A 31 3.89 -15.42 -6.40
C ASN A 31 3.99 -13.91 -6.13
N VAL A 32 5.16 -13.40 -5.75
CA VAL A 32 5.28 -12.01 -5.28
C VAL A 32 6.40 -11.23 -5.95
N VAL A 33 6.15 -9.94 -6.17
CA VAL A 33 7.15 -8.98 -6.65
C VAL A 33 7.48 -8.00 -5.54
N VAL A 34 8.73 -8.06 -5.06
CA VAL A 34 9.25 -7.14 -4.05
C VAL A 34 9.71 -5.85 -4.74
N ASN A 35 8.95 -4.78 -4.62
CA ASN A 35 9.38 -3.47 -5.13
C ASN A 35 10.10 -2.66 -4.05
N TYR A 36 11.21 -2.04 -4.42
CA TYR A 36 11.97 -1.10 -3.60
C TYR A 36 12.51 0.05 -4.45
N SER A 37 12.78 1.20 -3.83
CA SER A 37 13.40 2.35 -4.50
C SER A 37 14.92 2.36 -4.33
N ARG A 38 15.43 2.21 -3.09
CA ARG A 38 16.87 2.37 -2.79
C ARG A 38 17.49 1.27 -1.93
N ASP A 39 16.72 0.65 -1.04
CA ASP A 39 17.25 -0.32 -0.08
C ASP A 39 17.19 -1.75 -0.61
N GLU A 40 18.22 -2.14 -1.36
CA GLU A 40 18.37 -3.47 -1.94
C GLU A 40 18.54 -4.56 -0.89
N SER A 41 19.26 -4.28 0.21
CA SER A 41 19.48 -5.25 1.29
C SER A 41 18.16 -5.65 1.95
N ALA A 42 17.34 -4.66 2.31
CA ALA A 42 16.01 -4.94 2.87
C ALA A 42 15.11 -5.68 1.86
N ALA A 43 15.21 -5.36 0.57
CA ALA A 43 14.47 -6.09 -0.46
C ALA A 43 14.91 -7.55 -0.60
N ALA A 44 16.22 -7.83 -0.48
CA ALA A 44 16.77 -9.18 -0.52
C ALA A 44 16.29 -10.02 0.67
N GLU A 45 16.25 -9.46 1.88
CA GLU A 45 15.70 -10.16 3.06
C GLU A 45 14.22 -10.56 2.86
N VAL A 46 13.41 -9.66 2.29
CA VAL A 46 11.99 -9.95 2.00
C VAL A 46 11.87 -11.00 0.89
N LEU A 47 12.72 -10.93 -0.12
CA LEU A 47 12.77 -11.90 -1.21
C LEU A 47 13.07 -13.31 -0.69
N ASP A 48 14.06 -13.45 0.18
CA ASP A 48 14.44 -14.73 0.78
C ASP A 48 13.33 -15.27 1.70
N ALA A 49 12.72 -14.40 2.50
CA ALA A 49 11.57 -14.76 3.33
C ALA A 49 10.38 -15.24 2.48
N ALA A 50 10.10 -14.59 1.34
CA ALA A 50 9.06 -15.03 0.42
C ALA A 50 9.37 -16.39 -0.21
N LYS A 51 10.61 -16.61 -0.67
CA LYS A 51 11.05 -17.90 -1.23
C LYS A 51 10.97 -19.02 -0.19
N ALA A 52 11.27 -18.74 1.08
CA ALA A 52 11.15 -19.70 2.18
C ALA A 52 9.70 -20.16 2.43
N LEU A 53 8.70 -19.38 1.98
CA LEU A 53 7.28 -19.78 2.01
C LEU A 53 6.89 -20.68 0.82
N GLY A 54 7.82 -21.00 -0.08
CA GLY A 54 7.61 -21.93 -1.20
C GLY A 54 6.96 -21.32 -2.43
N VAL A 55 6.90 -19.99 -2.54
CA VAL A 55 6.36 -19.28 -3.71
C VAL A 55 7.49 -18.78 -4.61
N ARG A 56 7.17 -18.48 -5.88
CA ARG A 56 8.11 -17.76 -6.75
C ARG A 56 8.13 -16.29 -6.38
N ALA A 57 9.31 -15.69 -6.37
CA ALA A 57 9.46 -14.28 -6.04
C ALA A 57 10.65 -13.66 -6.77
N ILE A 58 10.51 -12.39 -7.14
CA ILE A 58 11.57 -11.52 -7.67
C ILE A 58 11.59 -10.20 -6.91
N SER A 59 12.72 -9.50 -6.94
CA SER A 59 12.83 -8.12 -6.49
C SER A 59 13.06 -7.18 -7.69
N VAL A 60 12.48 -5.98 -7.63
CA VAL A 60 12.59 -4.99 -8.70
C VAL A 60 12.83 -3.59 -8.11
N ALA A 61 13.99 -3.02 -8.47
CA ALA A 61 14.33 -1.63 -8.18
C ALA A 61 13.52 -0.68 -9.07
N ALA A 62 12.54 0.00 -8.50
CA ALA A 62 11.76 1.01 -9.19
C ALA A 62 11.26 2.07 -8.20
N ASP A 63 11.64 3.32 -8.47
CA ASP A 63 11.06 4.48 -7.80
C ASP A 63 9.66 4.75 -8.40
N VAL A 64 8.62 4.55 -7.59
CA VAL A 64 7.23 4.75 -8.02
C VAL A 64 6.86 6.21 -8.23
N SER A 65 7.73 7.17 -7.87
CA SER A 65 7.53 8.58 -8.18
C SER A 65 7.87 8.92 -9.64
N GLU A 66 8.53 7.98 -10.34
CA GLU A 66 8.94 8.06 -11.73
C GLU A 66 8.14 7.08 -12.61
N VAL A 67 7.47 7.60 -13.64
CA VAL A 67 6.54 6.81 -14.48
C VAL A 67 7.25 5.66 -15.19
N ASP A 68 8.47 5.89 -15.69
CA ASP A 68 9.27 4.85 -16.33
C ASP A 68 9.67 3.75 -15.35
N GLY A 69 9.87 4.09 -14.07
CA GLY A 69 10.11 3.13 -13.00
C GLY A 69 8.91 2.20 -12.80
N ILE A 70 7.71 2.77 -12.76
CA ILE A 70 6.46 2.01 -12.68
C ILE A 70 6.31 1.09 -13.89
N GLN A 71 6.56 1.57 -15.11
CA GLN A 71 6.44 0.75 -16.32
C GLN A 71 7.39 -0.45 -16.27
N ARG A 72 8.67 -0.23 -15.94
CA ARG A 72 9.65 -1.32 -15.76
C ARG A 72 9.23 -2.33 -14.71
N LEU A 73 8.60 -1.88 -13.61
CA LEU A 73 8.09 -2.77 -12.57
C LEU A 73 7.00 -3.71 -13.12
N TYR A 74 6.06 -3.20 -13.91
CA TYR A 74 5.05 -4.03 -14.55
C TYR A 74 5.62 -4.94 -15.64
N ASP A 75 6.54 -4.44 -16.47
CA ASP A 75 7.20 -5.21 -17.52
C ASP A 75 7.94 -6.42 -16.91
N ALA A 76 8.79 -6.19 -15.90
CA ALA A 76 9.51 -7.26 -15.21
C ALA A 76 8.58 -8.29 -14.54
N THR A 77 7.42 -7.84 -14.06
CA THR A 77 6.41 -8.74 -13.47
C THR A 77 5.80 -9.65 -14.55
N LEU A 78 5.43 -9.08 -15.69
CA LEU A 78 4.84 -9.82 -16.79
C LEU A 78 5.87 -10.76 -17.44
N ASP A 79 7.12 -10.34 -17.57
CA ASP A 79 8.19 -11.18 -18.13
C ASP A 79 8.44 -12.43 -17.28
N GLU A 80 8.42 -12.31 -15.95
CA GLU A 80 8.66 -13.42 -15.04
C GLU A 80 7.43 -14.33 -14.86
N PHE A 81 6.24 -13.74 -14.70
CA PHE A 81 5.05 -14.47 -14.27
C PHE A 81 3.98 -14.63 -15.34
N GLY A 82 4.06 -13.88 -16.44
CA GLY A 82 3.08 -13.87 -17.53
C GLY A 82 1.78 -13.10 -17.22
N GLN A 83 1.53 -12.75 -15.96
CA GLN A 83 0.30 -12.09 -15.53
C GLN A 83 0.48 -11.31 -14.22
N VAL A 84 -0.44 -10.37 -13.96
CA VAL A 84 -0.60 -9.67 -12.68
C VAL A 84 -2.03 -9.84 -12.21
N ASP A 85 -2.23 -10.47 -11.05
CA ASP A 85 -3.56 -10.73 -10.49
C ASP A 85 -3.92 -9.76 -9.37
N ILE A 86 -2.93 -9.36 -8.59
CA ILE A 86 -3.11 -8.54 -7.39
C ILE A 86 -2.12 -7.37 -7.46
N VAL A 87 -2.63 -6.15 -7.31
CA VAL A 87 -1.81 -4.93 -7.20
C VAL A 87 -2.10 -4.25 -5.87
N VAL A 88 -1.06 -4.01 -5.08
CA VAL A 88 -1.13 -3.22 -3.86
C VAL A 88 -0.31 -1.93 -4.02
N ALA A 89 -1.00 -0.80 -4.21
CA ALA A 89 -0.42 0.53 -4.21
C ALA A 89 -0.21 1.00 -2.76
N ASN A 90 0.94 0.63 -2.19
CA ASN A 90 1.30 0.89 -0.79
C ASN A 90 2.38 1.96 -0.64
N ALA A 91 3.32 2.07 -1.58
CA ALA A 91 4.44 2.99 -1.49
C ALA A 91 3.97 4.43 -1.18
N GLY A 92 4.67 5.06 -0.23
CA GLY A 92 4.36 6.41 0.22
C GLY A 92 5.37 6.85 1.27
N MET A 93 5.33 8.14 1.60
CA MET A 93 6.11 8.73 2.67
C MET A 93 5.24 9.65 3.52
N GLU A 94 5.68 9.93 4.74
CA GLU A 94 4.94 10.75 5.69
C GLU A 94 5.69 12.04 5.95
N LYS A 95 4.95 13.14 5.99
CA LYS A 95 5.42 14.43 6.51
C LYS A 95 4.31 14.99 7.39
N VAL A 96 4.50 14.81 8.70
CA VAL A 96 3.52 15.16 9.75
C VAL A 96 4.11 16.18 10.72
N ASN A 97 3.28 16.70 11.62
CA ASN A 97 3.65 17.70 12.61
C ASN A 97 4.14 19.03 12.00
N VAL A 98 3.64 19.39 10.81
CA VAL A 98 3.95 20.67 10.15
C VAL A 98 2.65 21.46 9.93
N PRO A 99 2.47 22.64 10.55
CA PRO A 99 1.33 23.50 10.29
C PRO A 99 1.24 23.86 8.80
N VAL A 100 0.02 23.98 8.27
CA VAL A 100 -0.20 24.28 6.85
C VAL A 100 0.49 25.58 6.42
N ALA A 101 0.55 26.57 7.30
CA ALA A 101 1.22 27.85 7.03
C ALA A 101 2.74 27.74 6.87
N ASP A 102 3.35 26.66 7.37
CA ASP A 102 4.80 26.44 7.35
C ASP A 102 5.23 25.41 6.29
N VAL A 103 4.28 24.86 5.53
CA VAL A 103 4.57 23.93 4.43
C VAL A 103 5.25 24.69 3.29
N THR A 104 6.43 24.21 2.90
CA THR A 104 7.16 24.75 1.74
C THR A 104 6.64 24.14 0.43
N GLU A 105 6.90 24.81 -0.69
CA GLU A 105 6.61 24.26 -2.03
C GLU A 105 7.40 22.96 -2.29
N GLU A 106 8.65 22.88 -1.84
CA GLU A 106 9.47 21.67 -1.95
C GLU A 106 8.84 20.49 -1.19
N ASP A 107 8.31 20.73 0.01
CA ASP A 107 7.58 19.71 0.77
C ASP A 107 6.34 19.23 0.03
N PHE A 108 5.59 20.17 -0.55
CA PHE A 108 4.39 19.87 -1.33
C PHE A 108 4.73 19.00 -2.54
N ASP A 109 5.68 19.45 -3.36
CA ASP A 109 6.09 18.77 -4.59
C ASP A 109 6.64 17.37 -4.30
N LEU A 110 7.49 17.23 -3.28
CA LEU A 110 8.01 15.93 -2.88
C LEU A 110 6.88 14.97 -2.49
N LEU A 111 5.98 15.42 -1.61
CA LEU A 111 4.94 14.55 -1.07
C LEU A 111 3.90 14.18 -2.12
N PHE A 112 3.46 15.13 -2.96
CA PHE A 112 2.52 14.83 -4.05
C PHE A 112 3.14 13.99 -5.15
N ARG A 113 4.44 14.17 -5.46
CA ARG A 113 5.14 13.33 -6.43
C ARG A 113 5.18 11.87 -5.99
N VAL A 114 5.37 11.60 -4.69
CA VAL A 114 5.40 10.23 -4.14
C VAL A 114 4.00 9.69 -3.85
N ASN A 115 3.17 10.41 -3.09
CA ASN A 115 1.91 9.89 -2.54
C ASN A 115 0.71 10.06 -3.47
N THR A 116 0.79 10.92 -4.48
CA THR A 116 -0.33 11.20 -5.40
C THR A 116 0.01 10.77 -6.82
N LYS A 117 1.05 11.34 -7.43
CA LYS A 117 1.48 11.00 -8.80
C LYS A 117 1.85 9.52 -8.88
N GLY A 118 2.65 9.01 -7.94
CA GLY A 118 3.07 7.61 -7.93
C GLY A 118 1.91 6.62 -7.95
N PRO A 119 1.05 6.58 -6.91
CA PRO A 119 -0.14 5.74 -6.89
C PRO A 119 -1.06 5.93 -8.09
N TYR A 120 -1.25 7.15 -8.59
CA TYR A 120 -2.03 7.40 -9.81
C TYR A 120 -1.49 6.58 -10.99
N PHE A 121 -0.18 6.65 -11.25
CA PHE A 121 0.42 5.93 -12.38
C PHE A 121 0.55 4.41 -12.13
N VAL A 122 0.75 3.99 -10.88
CA VAL A 122 0.68 2.56 -10.50
C VAL A 122 -0.71 2.00 -10.82
N LEU A 123 -1.76 2.72 -10.46
CA LEU A 123 -3.15 2.32 -10.70
C LEU A 123 -3.55 2.41 -12.17
N ARG A 124 -3.02 3.38 -12.92
CA ARG A 124 -3.19 3.45 -14.38
C ARG A 124 -2.60 2.22 -15.08
N GLU A 125 -1.39 1.80 -14.71
CA GLU A 125 -0.80 0.59 -15.28
C GLU A 125 -1.55 -0.68 -14.82
N ALA A 126 -2.05 -0.71 -13.57
CA ALA A 126 -2.93 -1.79 -13.10
C ALA A 126 -4.18 -1.90 -13.98
N ALA A 127 -4.89 -0.80 -14.22
CA ALA A 127 -6.10 -0.78 -15.05
C ALA A 127 -5.88 -1.31 -16.47
N ARG A 128 -4.67 -1.11 -17.02
CA ARG A 128 -4.28 -1.56 -18.36
C ARG A 128 -3.87 -3.03 -18.41
N ARG A 129 -3.23 -3.55 -17.37
CA ARG A 129 -2.43 -4.78 -17.44
C ARG A 129 -2.89 -5.89 -16.49
N ILE A 130 -3.66 -5.57 -15.46
CA ILE A 130 -4.14 -6.58 -14.50
C ILE A 130 -5.03 -7.60 -15.23
N ALA A 131 -4.95 -8.86 -14.83
CA ALA A 131 -5.80 -9.93 -15.35
C ALA A 131 -7.28 -9.70 -14.97
N ASP A 132 -8.18 -10.31 -15.76
CA ASP A 132 -9.61 -10.38 -15.39
C ASP A 132 -9.76 -11.09 -14.04
N ASN A 133 -10.79 -10.71 -13.29
CA ASN A 133 -10.99 -11.13 -11.89
C ASN A 133 -9.83 -10.74 -10.95
N GLY A 134 -9.01 -9.75 -11.33
CA GLY A 134 -7.93 -9.21 -10.50
C GLY A 134 -8.41 -8.45 -9.26
N ARG A 135 -7.45 -8.04 -8.43
CA ARG A 135 -7.68 -7.32 -7.17
C ARG A 135 -6.72 -6.13 -7.07
N ILE A 136 -7.26 -4.92 -6.94
CA ILE A 136 -6.47 -3.70 -6.74
C ILE A 136 -6.76 -3.17 -5.35
N ILE A 137 -5.70 -2.96 -4.57
CA ILE A 137 -5.76 -2.46 -3.21
C ILE A 137 -4.87 -1.23 -3.10
N THR A 138 -5.37 -0.14 -2.52
CA THR A 138 -4.59 1.07 -2.27
C THR A 138 -4.47 1.31 -0.77
N ILE A 139 -3.32 1.78 -0.31
CA ILE A 139 -3.13 2.16 1.10
C ILE A 139 -3.23 3.69 1.26
N SER A 140 -4.27 4.13 1.95
CA SER A 140 -4.50 5.52 2.37
C SER A 140 -4.04 5.71 3.82
N SER A 141 -4.65 6.65 4.53
CA SER A 141 -4.45 6.93 5.95
C SER A 141 -5.73 7.49 6.56
N ASN A 142 -6.01 7.16 7.83
CA ASN A 142 -7.16 7.73 8.56
C ASN A 142 -7.11 9.26 8.65
N THR A 143 -5.95 9.89 8.45
CA THR A 143 -5.81 11.35 8.31
C THR A 143 -6.62 11.94 7.16
N THR A 144 -7.09 11.11 6.22
CA THR A 144 -8.02 11.51 5.14
C THR A 144 -9.46 11.67 5.60
N THR A 145 -9.84 11.09 6.75
CA THR A 145 -11.19 11.13 7.33
C THR A 145 -11.22 11.78 8.70
N VAL A 146 -10.10 11.76 9.44
CA VAL A 146 -9.93 12.31 10.79
C VAL A 146 -8.89 13.43 10.74
N PRO A 147 -9.30 14.70 10.66
CA PRO A 147 -8.38 15.83 10.67
C PRO A 147 -7.59 15.91 11.99
N GLN A 148 -6.28 16.15 11.86
CA GLN A 148 -5.39 16.36 13.01
C GLN A 148 -4.50 17.59 12.76
N LEU A 149 -3.96 18.17 13.82
CA LEU A 149 -2.97 19.25 13.68
C LEU A 149 -1.71 18.72 12.99
N GLY A 150 -1.15 19.50 12.07
CA GLY A 150 0.13 19.18 11.44
C GLY A 150 0.13 18.08 10.37
N VAL A 151 -1.03 17.50 10.01
CA VAL A 151 -1.12 16.46 8.97
C VAL A 151 -1.72 16.95 7.64
N GLY A 152 -1.98 18.25 7.49
CA GLY A 152 -2.72 18.81 6.35
C GLY A 152 -2.13 18.43 4.99
N LEU A 153 -0.81 18.55 4.83
CA LEU A 153 -0.13 18.17 3.59
C LEU A 153 -0.22 16.65 3.33
N TYR A 154 0.10 15.83 4.33
CA TYR A 154 0.07 14.37 4.21
C TYR A 154 -1.33 13.82 3.93
N GLY A 155 -2.32 14.23 4.73
CA GLY A 155 -3.71 13.84 4.54
C GLY A 155 -4.20 14.18 3.14
N THR A 156 -3.96 15.42 2.67
CA THR A 156 -4.37 15.84 1.33
C THR A 156 -3.71 15.00 0.24
N SER A 157 -2.42 14.67 0.37
CA SER A 157 -1.70 13.84 -0.62
C SER A 157 -2.30 12.42 -0.77
N LYS A 158 -2.98 11.90 0.27
CA LYS A 158 -3.57 10.56 0.30
C LYS A 158 -5.02 10.50 -0.19
N VAL A 159 -5.76 11.63 -0.20
CA VAL A 159 -7.17 11.68 -0.63
C VAL A 159 -7.35 11.25 -2.09
N ALA A 160 -6.47 11.70 -2.99
CA ALA A 160 -6.59 11.50 -4.43
C ALA A 160 -6.67 10.01 -4.82
N THR A 161 -5.85 9.17 -4.18
CA THR A 161 -5.79 7.73 -4.45
C THR A 161 -7.09 7.03 -4.11
N GLY A 162 -7.74 7.42 -3.00
CA GLY A 162 -9.03 6.86 -2.59
C GLY A 162 -10.17 7.23 -3.55
N TYR A 163 -10.14 8.44 -4.11
CA TYR A 163 -11.10 8.83 -5.15
C TYR A 163 -10.89 8.02 -6.44
N LEU A 164 -9.63 7.91 -6.90
CA LEU A 164 -9.31 7.15 -8.11
C LEU A 164 -9.70 5.67 -7.99
N ALA A 165 -9.51 5.05 -6.83
CA ALA A 165 -9.93 3.68 -6.57
C ALA A 165 -11.43 3.46 -6.83
N ARG A 166 -12.27 4.43 -6.46
CA ARG A 166 -13.73 4.39 -6.70
C ARG A 166 -14.09 4.51 -8.18
N VAL A 167 -13.35 5.34 -8.94
CA VAL A 167 -13.53 5.45 -10.39
C VAL A 167 -13.13 4.13 -11.06
N LEU A 168 -11.97 3.57 -10.72
CA LEU A 168 -11.49 2.32 -11.29
C LEU A 168 -12.39 1.13 -10.93
N ALA A 169 -13.04 1.12 -9.76
CA ALA A 169 -14.04 0.12 -9.42
C ALA A 169 -15.21 0.08 -10.42
N LEU A 170 -15.63 1.24 -10.93
CA LEU A 170 -16.68 1.34 -11.96
C LEU A 170 -16.16 0.90 -13.32
N GLU A 171 -14.97 1.38 -13.70
CA GLU A 171 -14.39 1.10 -15.03
C GLU A 171 -13.98 -0.36 -15.21
N LEU A 172 -13.48 -1.01 -14.16
CA LEU A 172 -12.93 -2.37 -14.21
C LEU A 172 -13.92 -3.44 -13.73
N GLY A 173 -15.08 -3.04 -13.18
CA GLY A 173 -16.14 -3.94 -12.75
C GLY A 173 -16.60 -4.95 -13.82
N PRO A 174 -16.80 -4.56 -15.10
CA PRO A 174 -17.16 -5.51 -16.16
C PRO A 174 -16.15 -6.65 -16.39
N ARG A 175 -14.90 -6.48 -15.94
CA ARG A 175 -13.84 -7.49 -16.00
C ARG A 175 -13.72 -8.33 -14.72
N GLY A 176 -14.66 -8.18 -13.77
CA GLY A 176 -14.63 -8.85 -12.47
C GLY A 176 -13.53 -8.35 -11.52
N ILE A 177 -12.91 -7.22 -11.82
CA ILE A 177 -11.82 -6.65 -11.01
C ILE A 177 -12.42 -5.83 -9.86
N THR A 178 -11.95 -6.07 -8.64
CA THR A 178 -12.30 -5.23 -7.49
C THR A 178 -11.21 -4.20 -7.21
N VAL A 179 -11.62 -3.01 -6.78
CA VAL A 179 -10.71 -1.91 -6.44
C VAL A 179 -11.11 -1.32 -5.11
N ASN A 180 -10.28 -1.45 -4.08
CA ASN A 180 -10.59 -0.99 -2.73
C ASN A 180 -9.42 -0.24 -2.10
N THR A 181 -9.74 0.59 -1.11
CA THR A 181 -8.76 1.33 -0.31
C THR A 181 -8.80 0.83 1.12
N ILE A 182 -7.63 0.51 1.68
CA ILE A 182 -7.49 0.36 3.13
C ILE A 182 -7.09 1.72 3.70
N VAL A 183 -7.72 2.12 4.80
CA VAL A 183 -7.48 3.38 5.50
C VAL A 183 -6.99 3.06 6.92
N PRO A 184 -5.69 2.80 7.11
CA PRO A 184 -5.14 2.46 8.43
C PRO A 184 -5.08 3.68 9.35
N GLY A 185 -5.23 3.43 10.66
CA GLY A 185 -4.82 4.36 11.71
C GLY A 185 -3.31 4.34 11.96
N PRO A 186 -2.85 4.73 13.16
CA PRO A 186 -1.45 4.63 13.53
C PRO A 186 -1.03 3.15 13.67
N ILE A 187 0.00 2.75 12.92
CA ILE A 187 0.50 1.37 12.85
C ILE A 187 1.92 1.30 13.42
N ASP A 188 2.12 0.52 14.47
CA ASP A 188 3.45 0.30 15.03
C ASP A 188 4.36 -0.44 14.03
N GLY A 189 5.65 -0.08 14.02
CA GLY A 189 6.63 -0.64 13.08
C GLY A 189 6.48 -0.19 11.62
N ALA A 190 5.70 0.85 11.33
CA ALA A 190 5.54 1.41 9.98
C ALA A 190 5.61 2.95 9.95
N GLY A 191 5.97 3.51 8.80
CA GLY A 191 6.04 4.97 8.62
C GLY A 191 7.01 5.65 9.59
N ILE A 192 6.63 6.80 10.13
CA ILE A 192 7.41 7.50 11.17
C ILE A 192 7.60 6.67 12.44
N PHE A 193 6.77 5.66 12.68
CA PHE A 193 6.83 4.83 13.88
C PHE A 193 7.95 3.79 13.85
N THR A 194 8.76 3.72 12.79
CA THR A 194 10.01 2.97 12.82
C THR A 194 11.15 3.72 13.52
N ASP A 195 11.03 5.04 13.70
CA ASP A 195 12.04 5.87 14.33
C ASP A 195 11.75 5.99 15.86
N PRO A 196 12.70 5.57 16.73
CA PRO A 196 12.57 5.72 18.18
C PRO A 196 12.37 7.17 18.64
N ALA A 197 12.78 8.16 17.84
CA ALA A 197 12.55 9.58 18.13
C ALA A 197 11.05 9.93 18.24
N ASN A 198 10.16 9.07 17.70
CA ASN A 198 8.72 9.27 17.73
C ASN A 198 8.00 8.48 18.84
N ASP A 199 8.71 7.84 19.78
CA ASP A 199 8.07 6.98 20.80
C ASP A 199 7.13 7.75 21.75
N GLU A 200 7.45 8.99 22.11
CA GLU A 200 6.53 9.84 22.90
C GLU A 200 5.25 10.14 22.11
N TYR A 201 5.39 10.45 20.82
CA TYR A 201 4.24 10.65 19.93
C TYR A 201 3.40 9.37 19.79
N LYS A 202 4.03 8.19 19.65
CA LYS A 202 3.32 6.89 19.66
C LYS A 202 2.51 6.69 20.94
N GLN A 203 3.09 6.96 22.11
CA GLN A 203 2.39 6.82 23.39
C GLN A 203 1.20 7.77 23.49
N SER A 204 1.35 9.00 23.00
CA SER A 204 0.24 9.96 22.94
C SER A 204 -0.93 9.48 22.06
N LEU A 205 -0.62 8.76 20.97
CA LEU A 205 -1.62 8.21 20.07
C LEU A 205 -2.39 7.04 20.69
N VAL A 206 -1.74 6.18 21.49
CA VAL A 206 -2.41 5.03 22.14
C VAL A 206 -3.61 5.49 22.97
N ALA A 207 -3.47 6.60 23.69
CA ALA A 207 -4.56 7.17 24.51
C ALA A 207 -5.76 7.66 23.67
N MET A 208 -5.54 7.93 22.38
CA MET A 208 -6.58 8.36 21.45
C MET A 208 -7.21 7.21 20.66
N VAL A 209 -6.63 6.00 20.68
CA VAL A 209 -7.21 4.84 19.98
C VAL A 209 -8.21 4.12 20.89
N PRO A 210 -9.51 4.05 20.57
CA PRO A 210 -10.50 3.41 21.45
C PRO A 210 -10.25 1.93 21.76
N ILE A 211 -9.67 1.17 20.84
CA ILE A 211 -9.28 -0.23 21.09
C ILE A 211 -8.07 -0.36 22.05
N GLY A 212 -7.46 0.75 22.47
CA GLY A 212 -6.44 0.80 23.52
C GLY A 212 -5.03 0.39 23.09
N ARG A 213 -4.77 0.29 21.78
CA ARG A 213 -3.43 0.00 21.21
C ARG A 213 -3.27 0.59 19.81
N LEU A 214 -2.03 0.75 19.38
CA LEU A 214 -1.74 0.99 17.97
C LEU A 214 -2.06 -0.28 17.16
N GLY A 215 -2.37 -0.11 15.87
CA GLY A 215 -2.46 -1.23 14.94
C GLY A 215 -1.08 -1.86 14.71
N THR A 216 -1.05 -3.11 14.26
CA THR A 216 0.18 -3.76 13.78
C THR A 216 0.19 -3.83 12.26
N THR A 217 1.36 -4.07 11.68
CA THR A 217 1.44 -4.30 10.23
C THR A 217 0.62 -5.52 9.79
N GLU A 218 0.47 -6.51 10.67
CA GLU A 218 -0.31 -7.74 10.47
C GLU A 218 -1.82 -7.47 10.47
N ASP A 219 -2.32 -6.54 11.27
CA ASP A 219 -3.74 -6.13 11.26
C ASP A 219 -4.13 -5.68 9.84
N VAL A 220 -3.28 -4.86 9.21
CA VAL A 220 -3.53 -4.36 7.85
C VAL A 220 -3.25 -5.42 6.78
N ALA A 221 -2.19 -6.22 6.96
CA ALA A 221 -1.88 -7.32 6.03
C ALA A 221 -3.01 -8.36 5.97
N GLY A 222 -3.69 -8.61 7.10
CA GLY A 222 -4.88 -9.46 7.15
C GLY A 222 -6.02 -8.93 6.27
N ILE A 223 -6.30 -7.63 6.35
CA ILE A 223 -7.33 -6.96 5.52
C ILE A 223 -6.94 -7.04 4.04
N ALA A 224 -5.68 -6.74 3.70
CA ALA A 224 -5.20 -6.81 2.32
C ALA A 224 -5.35 -8.22 1.73
N ALA A 225 -5.01 -9.25 2.51
CA ALA A 225 -5.16 -10.63 2.08
C ALA A 225 -6.62 -11.05 1.90
N PHE A 226 -7.53 -10.59 2.78
CA PHE A 226 -8.97 -10.80 2.61
C PHE A 226 -9.48 -10.12 1.34
N LEU A 227 -9.15 -8.85 1.11
CA LEU A 227 -9.53 -8.11 -0.10
C LEU A 227 -8.93 -8.70 -1.39
N ALA A 228 -7.79 -9.38 -1.30
CA ALA A 228 -7.17 -10.07 -2.42
C ALA A 228 -7.78 -11.45 -2.72
N SER A 229 -8.58 -12.00 -1.80
CA SER A 229 -9.24 -13.30 -1.95
C SER A 229 -10.51 -13.22 -2.80
N ASP A 230 -11.06 -14.37 -3.14
CA ASP A 230 -12.35 -14.45 -3.83
C ASP A 230 -13.54 -14.24 -2.88
N GLU A 231 -13.34 -14.39 -1.57
CA GLU A 231 -14.37 -14.12 -0.56
C GLU A 231 -14.77 -12.64 -0.53
N ALA A 232 -13.86 -11.75 -0.93
CA ALA A 232 -14.12 -10.31 -1.06
C ALA A 232 -14.59 -9.89 -2.46
N GLY A 233 -14.98 -10.83 -3.34
CA GLY A 233 -15.30 -10.57 -4.75
C GLY A 233 -16.45 -9.57 -4.99
N LEU A 234 -17.31 -9.33 -3.99
CA LEU A 234 -18.40 -8.34 -4.06
C LEU A 234 -18.04 -6.99 -3.41
N ILE A 235 -16.88 -6.89 -2.76
CA ILE A 235 -16.41 -5.65 -2.14
C ILE A 235 -15.59 -4.91 -3.19
N THR A 236 -16.13 -3.79 -3.71
CA THR A 236 -15.42 -2.92 -4.65
C THR A 236 -15.84 -1.46 -4.45
N GLY A 237 -14.93 -0.53 -4.71
CA GLY A 237 -15.11 0.90 -4.51
C GLY A 237 -15.19 1.33 -3.04
N GLN A 238 -14.77 0.47 -2.11
CA GLN A 238 -14.89 0.74 -0.67
C GLN A 238 -13.61 1.32 -0.08
N GLN A 239 -13.79 2.14 0.96
CA GLN A 239 -12.74 2.53 1.89
C GLN A 239 -12.93 1.76 3.19
N ILE A 240 -12.03 0.82 3.47
CA ILE A 240 -12.05 -0.01 4.67
C ILE A 240 -11.21 0.68 5.74
N VAL A 241 -11.87 1.35 6.69
CA VAL A 241 -11.20 2.03 7.80
C VAL A 241 -10.78 1.02 8.86
N ALA A 242 -9.49 1.05 9.20
CA ALA A 242 -8.84 0.13 10.14
C ALA A 242 -7.96 0.93 11.10
N ASP A 243 -8.61 1.71 11.97
CA ASP A 243 -7.95 2.70 12.83
C ASP A 243 -8.23 2.51 14.32
N GLY A 244 -8.77 1.35 14.71
CA GLY A 244 -9.09 1.06 16.11
C GLY A 244 -10.24 1.91 16.68
N GLY A 245 -11.04 2.55 15.82
CA GLY A 245 -12.21 3.35 16.20
C GLY A 245 -11.96 4.85 16.27
N MET A 246 -10.90 5.35 15.63
CA MET A 246 -10.54 6.78 15.69
C MET A 246 -11.41 7.70 14.80
N HIS A 247 -12.14 7.14 13.82
CA HIS A 247 -12.94 7.89 12.85
C HIS A 247 -14.35 8.27 13.32
#